data_AF-A0A1V5A3V0-F1
#
_entry.id   AF-A0A1V5A3V0-F1
#
_cell.length_a   1.000
_cell.length_b   1.000
_cell.length_c   1.000
_cell.angle_alpha   90.00
_cell.angle_beta   90.00
_cell.angle_gamma   90.00
#
_symmetry.space_group_name_H-M   'P 1'
#
loop_
_entity.id
_entity.type
_entity.pdbx_description
1 polymer ?
#
loop_
_entity_poly.entity_id
_entity_poly.type
_entity_poly.pdbx_seq_one_letter_code
_entity_poly.pdbx_strand_id
1 'polypeptide(L)'
;MPKPVKKAPAKKKAKAAHTSQFDLPLAPVIRIAKRSGAVRISMGGTRAIVVSTEEYIAAIAREAAHSAASDGRKTIRAEDIEKY
;
A
#
# COMPACT_ATOMS: atom_id res chain seq x y z
N MET A 1 -12.20 13.15 51.29
CA MET A 1 -12.12 12.19 50.16
C MET A 1 -11.55 12.93 48.95
N PRO A 2 -10.32 12.64 48.49
CA PRO A 2 -9.75 13.31 47.32
C PRO A 2 -10.37 12.75 46.03
N LYS A 3 -10.75 13.67 45.12
CA LYS A 3 -11.38 13.37 43.82
C LYS A 3 -10.38 12.66 42.89
N PRO A 4 -10.81 11.67 42.07
CA PRO A 4 -9.90 10.93 41.21
C PRO A 4 -9.40 11.79 40.04
N VAL A 5 -8.09 11.78 39.86
CA VAL A 5 -7.36 12.51 38.82
C VAL A 5 -7.69 11.92 37.45
N LYS A 6 -8.13 12.76 36.52
CA LYS A 6 -8.35 12.40 35.10
C LYS A 6 -7.04 11.87 34.51
N LYS A 7 -7.00 10.59 34.12
CA LYS A 7 -5.90 10.02 33.32
C LYS A 7 -5.95 10.65 31.92
N ALA A 8 -4.87 11.33 31.56
CA ALA A 8 -4.64 11.86 30.22
C ALA A 8 -4.73 10.73 29.16
N PRO A 9 -5.23 11.02 27.95
CA PRO A 9 -5.26 10.02 26.89
C PRO A 9 -3.82 9.62 26.54
N ALA A 10 -3.54 8.33 26.63
CA ALA A 10 -2.27 7.75 26.24
C ALA A 10 -1.94 8.16 24.79
N LYS A 11 -0.90 8.97 24.62
CA LYS A 11 -0.32 9.29 23.32
C LYS A 11 0.06 7.96 22.66
N LYS A 12 -0.71 7.52 21.65
CA LYS A 12 -0.36 6.37 20.82
C LYS A 12 0.97 6.71 20.15
N LYS A 13 2.06 6.13 20.66
CA LYS A 13 3.39 6.24 20.04
C LYS A 13 3.28 5.73 18.61
N ALA A 14 3.56 6.60 17.64
CA ALA A 14 3.79 6.19 16.26
C ALA A 14 4.89 5.12 16.27
N LYS A 15 4.52 3.87 16.00
CA LYS A 15 5.44 2.75 16.11
C LYS A 15 6.30 2.74 14.85
N ALA A 16 7.57 3.06 15.10
CA ALA A 16 8.79 2.85 14.32
C ALA A 16 8.65 1.99 13.05
N ALA A 17 9.22 2.52 11.96
CA ALA A 17 9.52 1.85 10.71
C ALA A 17 9.92 0.39 10.93
N HIS A 18 9.07 -0.52 10.48
CA HIS A 18 9.45 -1.91 10.28
C HIS A 18 10.20 -1.97 8.96
N THR A 19 11.35 -2.64 8.94
CA THR A 19 11.81 -3.34 7.74
C THR A 19 10.69 -4.31 7.36
N SER A 20 9.77 -3.85 6.52
CA SER A 20 8.64 -4.64 6.06
C SER A 20 9.12 -5.43 4.86
N GLN A 21 8.88 -6.74 4.88
CA GLN A 21 9.11 -7.64 3.74
C GLN A 21 8.36 -7.19 2.46
N PHE A 22 7.42 -6.26 2.60
CA PHE A 22 6.63 -5.67 1.52
C PHE A 22 6.73 -4.15 1.60
N ASP A 23 6.71 -3.50 0.45
CA ASP A 23 6.65 -2.04 0.32
C ASP A 23 5.24 -1.53 0.60
N LEU A 24 4.21 -2.31 0.23
CA LEU A 24 2.82 -2.01 0.53
C LEU A 24 2.45 -2.43 1.97
N PRO A 25 1.90 -1.52 2.77
CA PRO A 25 1.43 -1.87 4.10
C PRO A 25 0.25 -2.85 4.06
N LEU A 26 0.30 -3.90 4.89
CA LEU A 26 -0.72 -4.97 4.90
C LEU A 26 -2.13 -4.45 5.25
N ALA A 27 -2.25 -3.53 6.21
CA ALA A 27 -3.56 -3.11 6.72
C ALA A 27 -4.41 -2.34 5.68
N PRO A 28 -3.86 -1.36 4.92
CA PRO A 28 -4.51 -0.81 3.73
C PRO A 28 -4.94 -1.86 2.72
N VAL A 29 -4.07 -2.83 2.40
CA VAL A 29 -4.39 -3.88 1.41
C VAL A 29 -5.57 -4.74 1.87
N ILE A 30 -5.62 -5.14 3.16
CA ILE A 30 -6.78 -5.84 3.73
C ILE A 30 -8.06 -5.00 3.60
N ARG A 31 -7.97 -3.69 3.84
CA ARG A 31 -9.13 -2.79 3.77
C ARG A 31 -9.69 -2.71 2.35
N ILE A 32 -8.82 -2.59 1.35
CA ILE A 32 -9.20 -2.59 -0.07
C ILE A 32 -9.84 -3.93 -0.42
N ALA A 33 -9.19 -5.04 -0.10
CA ALA A 33 -9.69 -6.37 -0.42
C ALA A 33 -11.08 -6.66 0.20
N LYS A 34 -11.31 -6.22 1.44
CA LYS A 34 -12.64 -6.31 2.08
C LYS A 34 -13.71 -5.47 1.38
N ARG A 35 -13.35 -4.26 0.94
CA ARG A 35 -14.27 -3.39 0.16
C ARG A 35 -14.59 -4.00 -1.20
N SER A 36 -13.67 -4.77 -1.77
CA SER A 36 -13.84 -5.51 -3.02
C SER A 36 -14.56 -6.87 -2.87
N GLY A 37 -15.15 -7.16 -1.69
CA GLY A 37 -16.00 -8.34 -1.49
C GLY A 37 -15.40 -9.47 -0.65
N ALA A 38 -14.16 -9.35 -0.19
CA ALA A 38 -13.57 -10.37 0.67
C ALA A 38 -14.12 -10.30 2.11
N VAL A 39 -14.94 -11.29 2.51
CA VAL A 39 -15.48 -11.34 3.88
C VAL A 39 -14.41 -11.72 4.91
N ARG A 40 -13.54 -12.68 4.56
CA ARG A 40 -12.42 -13.16 5.38
C ARG A 40 -11.19 -13.33 4.51
N ILE A 41 -10.03 -12.97 5.06
CA ILE A 41 -8.72 -13.12 4.40
C ILE A 41 -7.75 -13.67 5.44
N SER A 42 -7.02 -14.72 5.09
CA SER A 42 -5.93 -15.26 5.91
C SER A 42 -4.68 -14.39 5.79
N MET A 43 -3.76 -14.45 6.77
CA MET A 43 -2.50 -13.72 6.66
C MET A 43 -1.69 -14.13 5.43
N GLY A 44 -1.77 -15.40 5.01
CA GLY A 44 -1.16 -15.87 3.76
C GLY A 44 -1.80 -15.23 2.53
N GLY A 45 -3.14 -15.17 2.48
CA GLY A 45 -3.86 -14.49 1.40
C GLY A 45 -3.55 -13.00 1.31
N THR A 46 -3.44 -12.31 2.46
CA THR A 46 -3.01 -10.90 2.47
C THR A 46 -1.63 -10.73 1.85
N ARG A 47 -0.66 -11.58 2.22
CA ARG A 47 0.70 -11.52 1.66
C ARG A 47 0.71 -11.79 0.15
N ALA A 48 -0.04 -12.78 -0.30
CA ALA A 48 -0.16 -13.08 -1.73
C ALA A 48 -0.74 -11.90 -2.52
N ILE A 49 -1.81 -11.25 -2.02
CA ILE A 49 -2.38 -10.05 -2.65
C ILE A 49 -1.33 -8.94 -2.74
N VAL A 50 -0.55 -8.72 -1.68
CA VAL A 50 0.50 -7.70 -1.67
C VAL A 50 1.55 -7.97 -2.73
N VAL A 51 2.10 -9.19 -2.77
CA VAL A 51 3.09 -9.60 -3.79
C VAL A 51 2.55 -9.36 -5.19
N SER A 52 1.35 -9.87 -5.50
CA SER A 52 0.77 -9.71 -6.83
C SER A 52 0.49 -8.24 -7.17
N THR A 53 0.14 -7.41 -6.19
CA THR A 53 -0.08 -5.97 -6.41
C THR A 53 1.23 -5.25 -6.69
N GLU A 54 2.29 -5.55 -5.94
CA GLU A 54 3.63 -4.97 -6.16
C GLU A 54 4.21 -5.37 -7.51
N GLU A 55 4.06 -6.64 -7.90
CA GLU A 55 4.44 -7.14 -9.23
C GLU A 55 3.68 -6.42 -10.34
N TYR A 56 2.37 -6.22 -10.16
CA TYR A 56 1.54 -5.49 -11.12
C TYR A 56 1.95 -4.01 -11.24
N ILE A 57 2.21 -3.34 -10.12
CA ILE A 57 2.74 -1.96 -10.11
C ILE A 57 4.08 -1.90 -10.84
N ALA A 58 4.99 -2.85 -10.58
CA ALA A 58 6.29 -2.91 -11.23
C ALA A 58 6.16 -3.16 -12.75
N ALA A 59 5.23 -4.00 -13.18
CA ALA A 59 4.96 -4.24 -14.60
C ALA A 59 4.46 -2.97 -15.30
N ILE A 60 3.45 -2.29 -14.73
CA ILE A 60 2.94 -1.02 -15.28
C ILE A 60 4.04 0.03 -15.32
N ALA A 61 4.82 0.18 -14.25
CA ALA A 61 5.87 1.18 -14.17
C ALA A 61 6.96 0.96 -15.24
N ARG A 62 7.32 -0.29 -15.53
CA ARG A 62 8.28 -0.62 -16.59
C ARG A 62 7.74 -0.27 -17.97
N GLU A 63 6.51 -0.64 -18.27
CA GLU A 63 5.92 -0.39 -19.59
C GLU A 63 5.69 1.11 -19.81
N ALA A 64 5.21 1.82 -18.80
CA ALA A 64 5.02 3.27 -18.86
C ALA A 64 6.36 4.01 -18.98
N ALA A 65 7.42 3.53 -18.31
CA ALA A 65 8.76 4.08 -18.48
C ALA A 65 9.30 3.86 -19.90
N HIS A 66 9.06 2.68 -20.48
CA HIS A 66 9.45 2.37 -21.86
C HIS A 66 8.70 3.25 -22.87
N SER A 67 7.40 3.46 -22.67
CA SER A 67 6.58 4.38 -23.45
C SER A 67 7.09 5.82 -23.36
N ALA A 68 7.34 6.31 -22.15
CA ALA A 68 7.88 7.66 -21.95
C ALA A 68 9.26 7.82 -22.61
N ALA A 69 10.13 6.80 -22.52
CA ALA A 69 11.45 6.81 -23.14
C ALA A 69 11.39 6.83 -24.67
N SER A 70 10.41 6.13 -25.27
CA SER A 70 10.15 6.14 -26.71
C SER A 70 9.75 7.54 -27.21
N ASP A 71 9.10 8.34 -26.35
CA ASP A 71 8.76 9.75 -26.60
C ASP A 71 9.90 10.72 -26.21
N GLY A 72 11.09 10.23 -25.83
CA GLY A 72 12.23 11.03 -25.39
C GLY A 72 12.08 11.66 -24.00
N ARG A 73 11.10 11.24 -23.22
CA ARG A 73 10.85 11.72 -21.85
C ARG A 73 11.42 10.75 -20.82
N LYS A 74 11.81 11.29 -19.65
CA LYS A 74 12.23 10.48 -18.48
C LYS A 74 11.16 10.37 -17.39
N THR A 75 10.10 11.15 -17.50
CA THR A 75 9.01 11.22 -16.52
C THR A 75 7.79 10.53 -17.09
N ILE A 76 7.31 9.51 -16.37
CA ILE A 76 6.04 8.83 -16.64
C ILE A 76 4.89 9.82 -16.41
N ARG A 77 3.95 9.89 -17.35
CA ARG A 77 2.73 10.70 -17.26
C ARG A 77 1.49 9.82 -17.21
N ALA A 78 0.34 10.43 -16.92
CA ALA A 78 -0.94 9.75 -16.95
C ALA A 78 -1.19 9.08 -18.31
N GLU A 79 -0.83 9.75 -19.41
CA GLU A 79 -0.99 9.22 -20.77
C GLU A 79 -0.19 7.93 -21.01
N ASP A 80 0.90 7.69 -20.27
CA ASP A 80 1.72 6.47 -20.39
C ASP A 80 1.11 5.31 -19.60
N ILE A 81 0.29 5.62 -18.58
CA ILE A 81 -0.41 4.64 -17.74
C ILE A 81 -1.75 4.24 -18.35
N GLU A 82 -2.50 5.20 -18.89
CA GLU A 82 -3.83 4.96 -19.50
C GLU A 82 -3.76 4.14 -20.79
N LYS A 83 -2.57 4.00 -21.39
CA LYS A 83 -2.34 3.15 -22.56
C LYS A 83 -2.19 1.66 -22.22
N TYR A 84 -2.02 1.31 -20.94
CA TYR A 84 -1.88 -0.06 -20.43
C TYR A 84 -3.20 -0.57 -19.86
#